data_AF-A0A970NMF4-F1
#
_entry.id   AF-A0A970NMF4-F1
#
_cell.length_a   1.000
_cell.length_b   1.000
_cell.length_c   1.000
_cell.angle_alpha   90.00
_cell.angle_beta   90.00
_cell.angle_gamma   90.00
#
_symmetry.space_group_name_H-M   'P 1'
#
loop_
_entity.id
_entity.type
_entity.pdbx_description
1 polymer ?
#
loop_
_entity_poly.entity_id
_entity_poly.type
_entity_poly.pdbx_seq_one_letter_code
_entity_poly.pdbx_strand_id
1 'polypeptide(L)'
;MKNKKMKKIFLYAFAITAAIIGVQSCSTYYFRSNYKDANRLIYETNNLQTKPFLKAHLKNGDVCILKDSWKIDTALSMVTGYGTQFDFNRRQRDEGLISIPIDSVAIFETNTKILNPEFNRITALSLMAGLDVALGITCLTNPKVCFGSCPTFYLNENDNFHYADAEGFSNAISPSLEYFDIDALNHKLITDNTLSVTMKNEALETHCVKDVKILAHPLKEGERVFHSPTNDFYLCENLYMLKQAEGEEGDITDYLKHDDKLERFSLSDSNNLSSKEEIYLTFDNVTNTNNLGFIISFRQTLMTTYFIYSAMGYMGDEVGDFFAKVETVEKINAKLGIGIKEELGDIDIYIWSNQKNDWEFQNGFYETGPIAVNRQLIPLKNSNSGSEIKAKIVLNKGLWRIDHVALTNIKDKVIPLELSPSSVYNKGKIDSTALSQIKSSDEYLVSMPGSEYKFNFMFPGANTYYELFLYSKGYYLEWVREQWIKDKDLLKLKKLLNNPKKYLHDEAKVYKLYENTMEQEFWNSRIDTKTFSYYDK
;
A
#
# COMPACT_ATOMS: atom_id res chain seq x y z
N MET A 1 62.47 -35.43 20.02
CA MET A 1 61.01 -35.59 19.80
C MET A 1 60.10 -34.77 20.73
N LYS A 2 60.45 -34.48 22.01
CA LYS A 2 59.62 -33.68 22.94
C LYS A 2 59.31 -32.24 22.47
N ASN A 3 60.26 -31.55 21.83
CA ASN A 3 60.08 -30.14 21.43
C ASN A 3 59.08 -29.92 20.28
N LYS A 4 58.91 -30.92 19.38
CA LYS A 4 57.94 -30.83 18.28
C LYS A 4 56.49 -31.01 18.78
N LYS A 5 56.30 -31.79 19.86
CA LYS A 5 54.98 -32.05 20.46
C LYS A 5 54.48 -30.82 21.23
N MET A 6 55.36 -30.14 21.98
CA MET A 6 55.02 -28.88 22.65
C MET A 6 54.66 -27.75 21.66
N LYS A 7 55.40 -27.60 20.56
CA LYS A 7 55.07 -26.60 19.53
C LYS A 7 53.71 -26.83 18.88
N LYS A 8 53.32 -28.09 18.65
CA LYS A 8 51.97 -28.42 18.15
C LYS A 8 50.88 -28.08 19.16
N ILE A 9 51.09 -28.38 20.44
CA ILE A 9 50.12 -28.06 21.50
C ILE A 9 49.92 -26.55 21.62
N PHE A 10 51.00 -25.76 21.57
CA PHE A 10 50.91 -24.29 21.57
C PHE A 10 50.19 -23.75 20.33
N LEU A 11 50.43 -24.33 19.15
CA LEU A 11 49.75 -23.90 17.92
C LEU A 11 48.24 -24.19 17.97
N TYR A 12 47.84 -25.36 18.50
CA TYR A 12 46.43 -25.70 18.67
C TYR A 12 45.76 -24.85 19.75
N ALA A 13 46.43 -24.60 20.87
CA ALA A 13 45.92 -23.71 21.90
C ALA A 13 45.71 -22.29 21.34
N PHE A 14 46.69 -21.76 20.61
CA PHE A 14 46.57 -20.44 19.98
C PHE A 14 45.47 -20.39 18.92
N ALA A 15 45.32 -21.43 18.10
CA ALA A 15 44.23 -21.50 17.12
C ALA A 15 42.85 -21.57 17.77
N ILE A 16 42.70 -22.31 18.87
CA ILE A 16 41.45 -22.40 19.64
C ILE A 16 41.16 -21.05 20.32
N THR A 17 42.16 -20.40 20.93
CA THR A 17 41.99 -19.08 21.52
C THR A 17 41.65 -18.02 20.47
N ALA A 18 42.30 -18.05 19.29
CA ALA A 18 41.97 -17.16 18.18
C ALA A 18 40.58 -17.45 17.60
N ALA A 19 40.13 -18.70 17.59
CA ALA A 19 38.76 -19.06 17.20
C ALA A 19 37.72 -18.61 18.24
N ILE A 20 38.01 -18.74 19.54
CA ILE A 20 37.14 -18.25 20.62
C ILE A 20 37.07 -16.72 20.60
N ILE A 21 38.20 -16.03 20.44
CA ILE A 21 38.25 -14.58 20.28
C ILE A 21 37.56 -14.19 18.98
N GLY A 22 37.75 -14.93 17.87
CA GLY A 22 37.08 -14.74 16.60
C GLY A 22 35.55 -14.87 16.70
N VAL A 23 35.05 -15.83 17.47
CA VAL A 23 33.62 -16.04 17.76
C VAL A 23 33.09 -14.99 18.74
N GLN A 24 33.90 -14.49 19.68
CA GLN A 24 33.53 -13.38 20.56
C GLN A 24 33.61 -11.99 19.87
N SER A 25 34.51 -11.81 18.90
CA SER A 25 34.67 -10.61 18.08
C SER A 25 33.70 -10.59 16.91
N CYS A 26 33.25 -11.77 16.45
CA CYS A 26 31.94 -11.93 15.83
C CYS A 26 30.88 -11.96 16.94
N SER A 27 30.82 -10.92 17.78
CA SER A 27 29.57 -10.63 18.44
C SER A 27 28.60 -10.35 17.30
N THR A 28 27.81 -11.36 16.92
CA THR A 28 26.50 -11.11 16.34
C THR A 28 25.91 -10.05 17.22
N TYR A 29 25.64 -8.87 16.64
CA TYR A 29 25.00 -7.77 17.32
C TYR A 29 23.70 -8.36 17.88
N TYR A 30 23.74 -8.81 19.13
CA TYR A 30 22.59 -9.41 19.76
C TYR A 30 21.59 -8.29 19.79
N PHE A 31 20.42 -8.55 19.20
CA PHE A 31 19.28 -7.69 19.32
C PHE A 31 19.00 -7.51 20.82
N ARG A 32 19.56 -6.42 21.36
CA ARG A 32 19.23 -5.69 22.58
C ARG A 32 18.49 -6.53 23.62
N SER A 33 19.20 -7.18 24.54
CA SER A 33 18.56 -7.89 25.67
C SER A 33 17.71 -6.99 26.58
N ASN A 34 17.93 -5.66 26.54
CA ASN A 34 17.15 -4.68 27.28
C ASN A 34 15.79 -4.34 26.63
N TYR A 35 15.46 -4.91 25.46
CA TYR A 35 14.15 -4.70 24.80
C TYR A 35 12.98 -5.27 25.60
N LYS A 36 13.24 -6.30 26.42
CA LYS A 36 12.19 -7.03 27.12
C LYS A 36 11.51 -6.24 28.23
N ASP A 37 12.05 -5.13 28.75
CA ASP A 37 11.42 -4.47 29.90
C ASP A 37 10.55 -3.27 29.48
N ALA A 38 10.98 -2.43 28.54
CA ALA A 38 10.30 -1.15 28.24
C ALA A 38 8.97 -1.30 27.46
N ASN A 39 8.92 -2.09 26.39
CA ASN A 39 7.67 -2.35 25.66
C ASN A 39 6.77 -3.28 26.47
N ARG A 40 7.35 -4.31 27.10
CA ARG A 40 6.63 -5.24 27.98
C ARG A 40 5.90 -4.52 29.12
N LEU A 41 6.47 -3.46 29.72
CA LEU A 41 5.79 -2.64 30.73
C LEU A 41 4.55 -1.87 30.22
N ILE A 42 4.47 -1.58 28.92
CA ILE A 42 3.30 -0.93 28.29
C ILE A 42 2.25 -1.97 27.89
N TYR A 43 2.70 -3.15 27.44
CA TYR A 43 1.87 -4.17 26.80
C TYR A 43 1.49 -5.37 27.71
N GLU A 44 2.11 -5.55 28.88
CA GLU A 44 1.78 -6.64 29.84
C GLU A 44 0.59 -6.36 30.75
N THR A 45 0.06 -5.13 30.76
CA THR A 45 -1.23 -4.91 31.40
C THR A 45 -2.28 -5.69 30.62
N ASN A 46 -2.91 -6.68 31.27
CA ASN A 46 -4.07 -7.46 30.80
C ASN A 46 -5.28 -6.61 30.33
N ASN A 47 -5.12 -5.29 30.25
CA ASN A 47 -5.95 -4.33 29.57
C ASN A 47 -5.07 -3.16 29.11
N LEU A 48 -4.82 -3.06 27.80
CA LEU A 48 -4.18 -1.91 27.13
C LEU A 48 -4.91 -0.58 27.40
N GLN A 49 -6.11 -0.63 27.98
CA GLN A 49 -7.01 0.50 28.21
C GLN A 49 -6.89 1.18 29.58
N THR A 50 -6.09 0.69 30.53
CA THR A 50 -6.24 1.18 31.93
C THR A 50 -5.70 2.59 32.16
N LYS A 51 -4.67 3.03 31.41
CA LYS A 51 -4.10 4.38 31.50
C LYS A 51 -3.62 4.88 30.13
N PRO A 52 -3.93 6.14 29.74
CA PRO A 52 -3.41 6.73 28.50
C PRO A 52 -1.87 6.78 28.50
N PHE A 53 -1.26 6.52 27.35
CA PHE A 53 0.16 6.81 27.10
C PHE A 53 0.38 7.46 25.72
N LEU A 54 1.46 8.22 25.60
CA LEU A 54 2.02 8.66 24.33
C LEU A 54 3.51 8.38 24.30
N LYS A 55 3.93 7.50 23.41
CA LYS A 55 5.32 7.16 23.17
C LYS A 55 5.79 7.88 21.92
N ALA A 56 6.82 8.69 22.04
CA ALA A 56 7.45 9.42 20.94
C ALA A 56 8.77 8.73 20.58
N HIS A 57 8.88 8.26 19.34
CA HIS A 57 10.12 7.75 18.78
C HIS A 57 10.85 8.88 18.08
N LEU A 58 11.99 9.31 18.61
CA LEU A 58 12.72 10.46 18.09
C LEU A 58 13.61 10.05 16.90
N LYS A 59 13.85 11.00 15.98
CA LYS A 59 14.70 10.79 14.78
C LYS A 59 16.15 10.41 15.11
N ASN A 60 16.63 10.75 16.31
CA ASN A 60 17.95 10.36 16.81
C ASN A 60 17.97 8.93 17.40
N GLY A 61 16.83 8.23 17.44
CA GLY A 61 16.66 6.89 17.99
C GLY A 61 16.29 6.83 19.47
N ASP A 62 16.30 7.96 20.19
CA ASP A 62 15.80 8.06 21.56
C ASP A 62 14.28 7.85 21.61
N VAL A 63 13.75 7.52 22.79
CA VAL A 63 12.31 7.32 22.99
C VAL A 63 11.86 8.03 24.26
N CYS A 64 10.75 8.76 24.17
CA CYS A 64 10.07 9.35 25.33
C CYS A 64 8.72 8.66 25.53
N ILE A 65 8.41 8.23 26.75
CA ILE A 65 7.11 7.65 27.09
C ILE A 65 6.42 8.56 28.09
N LEU A 66 5.38 9.28 27.65
CA LEU A 66 4.51 10.10 28.47
C LEU A 66 3.36 9.24 28.99
N LYS A 67 3.04 9.33 30.28
CA LYS A 67 2.02 8.51 30.95
C LYS A 67 0.93 9.40 31.54
N ASP A 68 -0.27 8.82 31.67
CA ASP A 68 -1.47 9.40 32.29
C ASP A 68 -2.06 10.63 31.57
N SER A 69 -1.25 11.64 31.23
CA SER A 69 -1.69 12.83 30.50
C SER A 69 -0.55 13.52 29.74
N TRP A 70 -0.88 14.11 28.60
CA TRP A 70 0.00 14.96 27.80
C TRP A 70 -0.81 16.06 27.12
N LYS A 71 -0.12 17.11 26.69
CA LYS A 71 -0.69 18.26 25.99
C LYS A 71 0.06 18.53 24.70
N ILE A 72 -0.69 18.89 23.68
CA ILE A 72 -0.18 19.32 22.39
C ILE A 72 -0.32 20.83 22.33
N ASP A 73 0.80 21.53 22.16
CA ASP A 73 0.83 22.96 21.86
C ASP A 73 1.11 23.12 20.36
N THR A 74 0.08 23.52 19.61
CA THR A 74 0.14 23.67 18.16
C THR A 74 0.84 24.95 17.74
N ALA A 75 0.75 26.01 18.53
CA ALA A 75 1.40 27.28 18.26
C ALA A 75 2.92 27.16 18.39
N LEU A 76 3.38 26.39 19.38
CA LEU A 76 4.80 26.12 19.59
C LEU A 76 5.30 24.84 18.92
N SER A 77 4.39 24.03 18.36
CA SER A 77 4.70 22.71 17.79
C SER A 77 5.42 21.77 18.78
N MET A 78 4.92 21.70 20.01
CA MET A 78 5.50 20.93 21.11
C MET A 78 4.50 19.96 21.74
N VAL A 79 5.00 18.82 22.22
CA VAL A 79 4.27 17.92 23.13
C VAL A 79 4.87 18.02 24.52
N THR A 80 4.02 18.15 25.54
CA THR A 80 4.47 18.17 26.94
C THR A 80 3.72 17.13 27.77
N GLY A 81 4.40 16.49 28.70
CA GLY A 81 3.77 15.54 29.62
C GLY A 81 4.78 14.99 30.63
N TYR A 82 4.27 14.31 31.65
CA TYR A 82 5.13 13.62 32.61
C TYR A 82 5.48 12.24 32.07
N GLY A 83 6.75 11.84 32.15
CA GLY A 83 7.19 10.60 31.54
C GLY A 83 8.66 10.28 31.74
N THR A 84 9.13 9.30 30.99
CA THR A 84 10.50 8.78 31.05
C THR A 84 11.17 8.90 29.69
N GLN A 85 12.42 9.35 29.66
CA GLN A 85 13.25 9.40 28.45
C GLN A 85 14.26 8.26 28.43
N PHE A 86 14.40 7.61 27.28
CA PHE A 86 15.31 6.52 27.01
C PHE A 86 16.26 6.88 25.87
N ASP A 87 17.53 6.49 26.00
CA ASP A 87 18.52 6.64 24.93
C ASP A 87 18.25 5.66 23.76
N PHE A 88 19.02 5.80 22.68
CA PHE A 88 18.97 4.88 21.53
C PHE A 88 19.23 3.40 21.87
N ASN A 89 19.84 3.11 23.03
CA ASN A 89 20.04 1.75 23.57
C ASN A 89 18.95 1.33 24.56
N ARG A 90 17.87 2.13 24.68
CA ARG A 90 16.75 1.95 25.62
C ARG A 90 17.19 1.98 27.09
N ARG A 91 18.26 2.71 27.42
CA ARG A 91 18.63 3.01 28.82
C ARG A 91 17.92 4.28 29.25
N GLN A 92 17.25 4.24 30.41
CA GLN A 92 16.61 5.42 30.99
C GLN A 92 17.67 6.50 31.25
N ARG A 93 17.40 7.71 30.75
CA ARG A 93 18.24 8.90 30.95
C ARG A 93 17.64 9.83 32.00
N ASP A 94 16.33 10.02 31.95
CA ASP A 94 15.62 11.00 32.77
C ASP A 94 14.16 10.58 33.00
N GLU A 95 13.54 11.12 34.05
CA GLU A 95 12.13 10.96 34.38
C GLU A 95 11.59 12.25 35.01
N GLY A 96 10.45 12.73 34.50
CA GLY A 96 9.90 14.02 34.92
C GLY A 96 8.99 14.65 33.88
N LEU A 97 8.88 15.98 33.93
CA LEU A 97 8.20 16.75 32.89
C LEU A 97 9.08 16.82 31.63
N ILE A 98 8.61 16.25 30.53
CA ILE A 98 9.30 16.20 29.25
C ILE A 98 8.59 17.15 28.26
N SER A 99 9.38 17.85 27.45
CA SER A 99 8.91 18.66 26.33
C SER A 99 9.58 18.20 25.04
N ILE A 100 8.78 17.85 24.03
CA ILE A 100 9.22 17.19 22.80
C ILE A 100 8.81 18.05 21.60
N PRO A 101 9.77 18.56 20.81
CA PRO A 101 9.47 19.18 19.52
C PRO A 101 8.87 18.16 18.56
N ILE A 102 7.72 18.47 17.95
CA ILE A 102 7.01 17.54 17.05
C ILE A 102 7.89 17.17 15.85
N ASP A 103 8.67 18.12 15.33
CA ASP A 103 9.58 17.92 14.20
C ASP A 103 10.77 16.99 14.50
N SER A 104 11.10 16.79 15.79
CA SER A 104 12.12 15.84 16.25
C SER A 104 11.62 14.38 16.26
N VAL A 105 10.31 14.17 16.14
CA VAL A 105 9.67 12.86 16.23
C VAL A 105 9.62 12.20 14.85
N ALA A 106 9.97 10.92 14.80
CA ALA A 106 9.77 10.06 13.63
C ALA A 106 8.35 9.50 13.61
N ILE A 107 7.91 8.92 14.73
CA ILE A 107 6.54 8.42 14.89
C ILE A 107 6.10 8.52 16.36
N PHE A 108 4.82 8.76 16.57
CA PHE A 108 4.14 8.65 17.86
C PHE A 108 3.39 7.31 17.93
N GLU A 109 3.23 6.79 19.14
CA GLU A 109 2.47 5.59 19.44
C GLU A 109 1.58 5.87 20.66
N THR A 110 0.28 5.64 20.57
CA THR A 110 -0.66 5.94 21.67
C THR A 110 -1.85 4.99 21.71
N ASN A 111 -2.41 4.76 22.89
CA ASN A 111 -3.62 3.96 23.10
C ASN A 111 -4.91 4.79 23.29
N THR A 112 -4.85 6.11 23.08
CA THR A 112 -6.02 6.97 23.27
C THR A 112 -6.34 7.80 22.04
N LYS A 113 -7.63 8.04 21.81
CA LYS A 113 -8.13 8.88 20.72
C LYS A 113 -7.50 10.27 20.78
N ILE A 114 -6.95 10.74 19.66
CA ILE A 114 -6.45 12.11 19.54
C ILE A 114 -7.66 13.00 19.23
N LEU A 115 -7.94 13.94 20.15
CA LEU A 115 -9.04 14.90 19.98
C LEU A 115 -8.65 15.98 18.96
N ASN A 116 -9.60 16.38 18.11
CA ASN A 116 -9.43 17.37 17.04
C ASN A 116 -8.21 17.09 16.13
N PRO A 117 -8.09 15.89 15.55
CA PRO A 117 -6.91 15.46 14.80
C PRO A 117 -6.66 16.28 13.53
N GLU A 118 -7.73 16.82 12.91
CA GLU A 118 -7.70 17.62 11.67
C GLU A 118 -6.91 18.93 11.80
N PHE A 119 -6.59 19.35 13.03
CA PHE A 119 -5.83 20.57 13.32
C PHE A 119 -4.34 20.33 13.64
N ASN A 120 -3.85 19.08 13.70
CA ASN A 120 -2.58 18.76 14.38
C ASN A 120 -1.63 17.83 13.58
N ARG A 121 -0.38 18.27 13.37
CA ARG A 121 0.72 17.48 12.75
C ARG A 121 1.04 16.15 13.44
N ILE A 122 0.74 16.03 14.74
CA ILE A 122 1.01 14.80 15.51
C ILE A 122 0.18 13.63 15.00
N THR A 123 -1.08 13.87 14.60
CA THR A 123 -1.95 12.78 14.14
C THR A 123 -1.39 12.14 12.88
N ALA A 124 -0.84 12.94 11.97
CA ALA A 124 -0.22 12.46 10.74
C ALA A 124 1.00 11.56 11.00
N LEU A 125 1.56 11.58 12.22
CA LEU A 125 2.70 10.78 12.63
C LEU A 125 2.35 9.78 13.74
N SER A 126 1.08 9.60 14.12
CA SER A 126 0.68 8.75 15.25
C SER A 126 0.15 7.39 14.81
N LEU A 127 0.80 6.32 15.27
CA LEU A 127 0.22 4.97 15.32
C LEU A 127 -0.65 4.84 16.56
N MET A 128 -1.84 4.28 16.41
CA MET A 128 -2.69 3.95 17.56
C MET A 128 -2.52 2.48 17.93
N ALA A 129 -2.09 2.18 19.16
CA ALA A 129 -1.97 0.84 19.71
C ALA A 129 -3.08 0.57 20.71
N GLY A 130 -4.04 -0.29 20.38
CA GLY A 130 -5.04 -0.75 21.35
C GLY A 130 -6.36 0.01 21.34
N LEU A 131 -6.98 0.12 20.17
CA LEU A 131 -8.40 0.41 20.07
C LEU A 131 -9.14 -0.89 19.76
N ASP A 132 -9.75 -1.50 20.79
CA ASP A 132 -10.93 -2.37 20.63
C ASP A 132 -12.07 -1.44 20.17
N VAL A 133 -11.99 -0.91 18.95
CA VAL A 133 -13.20 -0.43 18.31
C VAL A 133 -14.07 -1.67 18.17
N ALA A 134 -15.30 -1.60 18.66
CA ALA A 134 -16.31 -2.63 18.47
C ALA A 134 -16.72 -2.77 16.98
N LEU A 135 -15.74 -2.95 16.10
CA LEU A 135 -15.90 -3.33 14.71
C LEU A 135 -15.86 -4.86 14.68
N GLY A 136 -16.98 -5.44 14.25
CA GLY A 136 -17.20 -6.82 13.83
C GLY A 136 -16.48 -7.93 14.61
N ILE A 137 -17.25 -8.90 15.14
CA ILE A 137 -16.75 -10.21 15.60
C ILE A 137 -15.71 -10.80 14.62
N THR A 138 -15.86 -10.52 13.32
CA THR A 138 -14.97 -10.88 12.22
C THR A 138 -13.49 -10.51 12.46
N CYS A 139 -13.18 -9.33 12.99
CA CYS A 139 -11.78 -8.89 13.21
C CYS A 139 -11.12 -9.54 14.40
N LEU A 140 -11.91 -10.01 15.37
CA LEU A 140 -11.44 -10.77 16.51
C LEU A 140 -11.15 -12.23 16.13
N THR A 141 -11.92 -12.80 15.20
CA THR A 141 -11.76 -14.19 14.75
C THR A 141 -10.67 -14.37 13.70
N ASN A 142 -10.45 -13.37 12.84
CA ASN A 142 -9.36 -13.39 11.87
C ASN A 142 -8.68 -12.01 11.73
N PRO A 143 -7.74 -11.67 12.64
CA PRO A 143 -7.12 -10.35 12.71
C PRO A 143 -6.26 -10.02 11.47
N LYS A 144 -5.88 -11.04 10.71
CA LYS A 144 -5.13 -10.96 9.46
C LYS A 144 -6.05 -10.84 8.25
N VAL A 145 -7.29 -10.36 8.42
CA VAL A 145 -8.19 -10.13 7.29
C VAL A 145 -8.96 -8.82 7.38
N CYS A 146 -9.12 -8.29 8.59
CA CYS A 146 -9.46 -6.89 8.72
C CYS A 146 -8.25 -6.05 8.33
N PHE A 147 -8.33 -5.21 7.32
CA PHE A 147 -7.15 -4.54 6.75
C PHE A 147 -7.46 -3.05 6.51
N GLY A 148 -6.47 -2.18 6.63
CA GLY A 148 -6.45 -0.88 5.97
C GLY A 148 -6.74 -1.03 4.47
N SER A 149 -7.48 -0.08 3.92
CA SER A 149 -7.92 -0.08 2.51
C SER A 149 -7.28 1.02 1.70
N CYS A 150 -6.50 1.89 2.35
CA CYS A 150 -6.07 3.14 1.74
C CYS A 150 -7.34 3.99 1.46
N PRO A 151 -7.23 5.27 1.07
CA PRO A 151 -8.42 6.04 0.70
C PRO A 151 -9.08 5.49 -0.56
N THR A 152 -10.38 5.22 -0.46
CA THR A 152 -11.22 4.86 -1.60
C THR A 152 -11.93 6.11 -2.13
N PHE A 153 -12.07 6.20 -3.44
CA PHE A 153 -12.67 7.33 -4.13
C PHE A 153 -13.84 6.91 -5.01
N TYR A 154 -14.85 7.77 -5.06
CA TYR A 154 -16.14 7.49 -5.71
C TYR A 154 -16.61 8.69 -6.53
N LEU A 155 -16.99 8.43 -7.78
CA LEU A 155 -17.76 9.34 -8.63
C LEU A 155 -19.22 9.44 -8.18
N ASN A 156 -19.76 8.35 -7.60
CA ASN A 156 -21.05 8.33 -6.94
C ASN A 156 -20.88 8.18 -5.43
N GLU A 157 -21.17 9.24 -4.68
CA GLU A 157 -20.99 9.29 -3.22
C GLU A 157 -21.78 8.21 -2.45
N ASN A 158 -22.83 7.64 -3.06
CA ASN A 158 -23.66 6.62 -2.42
C ASN A 158 -23.17 5.19 -2.61
N ASP A 159 -22.15 4.99 -3.45
CA ASP A 159 -21.57 3.67 -3.66
C ASP A 159 -20.82 3.19 -2.42
N ASN A 160 -20.72 1.87 -2.30
CA ASN A 160 -19.93 1.20 -1.27
C ASN A 160 -18.59 0.74 -1.86
N PHE A 161 -17.68 0.31 -0.99
CA PHE A 161 -16.34 -0.17 -1.30
C PHE A 161 -16.22 -1.23 -2.40
N HIS A 162 -17.25 -2.00 -2.74
CA HIS A 162 -17.20 -2.92 -3.89
C HIS A 162 -17.21 -2.19 -5.25
N TYR A 163 -17.59 -0.91 -5.24
CA TYR A 163 -17.76 -0.08 -6.43
C TYR A 163 -16.88 1.17 -6.36
N ALA A 164 -15.81 1.17 -5.58
CA ALA A 164 -14.82 2.24 -5.61
C ALA A 164 -14.29 2.43 -7.03
N ASP A 165 -14.20 3.68 -7.47
CA ASP A 165 -13.70 4.06 -8.79
C ASP A 165 -12.16 4.21 -8.78
N ALA A 166 -11.56 4.43 -7.62
CA ALA A 166 -10.12 4.54 -7.42
C ALA A 166 -9.69 4.22 -5.98
N GLU A 167 -8.44 3.83 -5.79
CA GLU A 167 -7.81 3.51 -4.49
C GLU A 167 -6.44 4.21 -4.43
N GLY A 168 -6.27 5.14 -3.48
CA GLY A 168 -5.07 5.98 -3.46
C GLY A 168 -3.92 5.43 -2.60
N PHE A 169 -2.70 5.52 -3.12
CA PHE A 169 -1.42 5.32 -2.41
C PHE A 169 -1.35 4.05 -1.57
N SER A 170 -1.74 2.92 -2.18
CA SER A 170 -2.08 1.67 -1.50
C SER A 170 -0.97 0.96 -0.71
N ASN A 171 0.27 1.40 -0.84
CA ASN A 171 1.43 0.87 -0.12
C ASN A 171 2.20 1.93 0.69
N ALA A 172 1.68 3.17 0.77
CA ALA A 172 2.30 4.28 1.46
C ALA A 172 1.96 4.21 2.96
N ILE A 173 2.40 3.16 3.65
CA ILE A 173 2.08 2.90 5.07
C ILE A 173 2.89 3.75 6.07
N SER A 174 3.67 4.72 5.58
CA SER A 174 4.43 5.65 6.42
C SER A 174 4.83 6.91 5.64
N PRO A 175 5.19 8.03 6.32
CA PRO A 175 5.56 9.27 5.65
C PRO A 175 6.73 9.12 4.67
N SER A 176 7.77 8.35 5.02
CA SER A 176 8.91 8.10 4.13
C SER A 176 8.60 7.18 2.94
N LEU A 177 7.40 6.62 2.89
CA LEU A 177 6.87 5.82 1.77
C LEU A 177 5.83 6.60 0.96
N GLU A 178 5.61 7.90 1.22
CA GLU A 178 4.68 8.73 0.46
C GLU A 178 4.97 8.69 -1.04
N TYR A 179 3.94 8.43 -1.83
CA TYR A 179 3.97 8.55 -3.29
C TYR A 179 2.61 9.02 -3.80
N PHE A 180 2.50 9.16 -5.12
CA PHE A 180 1.23 9.48 -5.77
C PHE A 180 0.79 8.33 -6.67
N ASP A 181 -0.52 8.16 -6.78
CA ASP A 181 -1.18 7.23 -7.69
C ASP A 181 -1.99 7.97 -8.74
N ILE A 182 -2.17 7.30 -9.88
CA ILE A 182 -3.03 7.73 -10.99
C ILE A 182 -3.98 6.59 -11.33
N ASP A 183 -5.26 6.79 -11.05
CA ASP A 183 -6.32 5.82 -11.31
C ASP A 183 -7.22 6.28 -12.45
N ALA A 184 -7.54 5.38 -13.38
CA ALA A 184 -8.46 5.68 -14.46
C ALA A 184 -9.91 5.75 -13.96
N LEU A 185 -10.55 6.93 -14.06
CA LEU A 185 -11.96 7.15 -13.71
C LEU A 185 -12.90 6.96 -14.91
N ASN A 186 -12.37 6.47 -16.04
CA ASN A 186 -13.04 6.36 -17.34
C ASN A 186 -13.48 7.70 -17.95
N HIS A 187 -14.09 7.61 -19.13
CA HIS A 187 -14.61 8.77 -19.82
C HIS A 187 -16.00 9.14 -19.32
N LYS A 188 -16.27 10.44 -19.20
CA LYS A 188 -17.55 10.97 -18.73
C LYS A 188 -17.92 12.24 -19.47
N LEU A 189 -19.21 12.41 -19.75
CA LEU A 189 -19.75 13.67 -20.22
C LEU A 189 -19.85 14.64 -19.04
N ILE A 190 -19.17 15.78 -19.13
CA ILE A 190 -19.28 16.87 -18.14
C ILE A 190 -20.29 17.89 -18.69
N THR A 191 -21.50 17.92 -18.12
CA THR A 191 -22.60 18.81 -18.57
C THR A 191 -22.49 20.22 -17.98
N ASP A 192 -22.23 20.33 -16.69
CA ASP A 192 -22.37 21.59 -15.93
C ASP A 192 -21.04 22.18 -15.46
N ASN A 193 -19.96 21.92 -16.20
CA ASN A 193 -18.58 22.30 -15.85
C ASN A 193 -18.08 21.76 -14.50
N THR A 194 -18.80 20.85 -13.84
CA THR A 194 -18.42 20.37 -12.52
C THR A 194 -18.32 18.85 -12.47
N LEU A 195 -17.33 18.36 -11.74
CA LEU A 195 -17.22 16.98 -11.30
C LEU A 195 -17.04 16.95 -9.79
N SER A 196 -17.69 16.00 -9.13
CA SER A 196 -17.44 15.69 -7.73
C SER A 196 -16.79 14.32 -7.60
N VAL A 197 -15.82 14.22 -6.70
CA VAL A 197 -15.24 12.94 -6.25
C VAL A 197 -15.31 12.90 -4.73
N THR A 198 -15.80 11.80 -4.19
CA THR A 198 -15.91 11.58 -2.75
C THR A 198 -14.83 10.61 -2.30
N MET A 199 -14.01 11.02 -1.33
CA MET A 199 -13.04 10.16 -0.66
C MET A 199 -13.62 9.69 0.68
N LYS A 200 -13.46 8.40 0.98
CA LYS A 200 -13.94 7.79 2.23
C LYS A 200 -12.79 7.12 2.97
N ASN A 201 -12.83 7.20 4.30
CA ASN A 201 -12.00 6.38 5.16
C ASN A 201 -12.82 5.24 5.75
N GLU A 202 -12.72 4.08 5.10
CA GLU A 202 -13.50 2.87 5.37
C GLU A 202 -12.70 1.83 6.16
N ALA A 203 -11.59 2.23 6.78
CA ALA A 203 -10.73 1.34 7.56
C ALA A 203 -10.22 1.98 8.85
N LEU A 204 -9.55 1.18 9.68
CA LEU A 204 -8.88 1.65 10.89
C LEU A 204 -7.48 2.16 10.57
N GLU A 205 -7.45 3.27 9.86
CA GLU A 205 -6.22 3.94 9.45
C GLU A 205 -6.38 5.46 9.51
N THR A 206 -5.27 6.16 9.60
CA THR A 206 -5.24 7.63 9.48
C THR A 206 -4.66 7.96 8.11
N HIS A 207 -5.46 8.55 7.21
CA HIS A 207 -4.93 9.04 5.94
C HIS A 207 -4.33 10.43 6.12
N CYS A 208 -3.19 10.64 5.50
CA CYS A 208 -2.51 11.92 5.39
C CYS A 208 -2.46 12.28 3.90
N VAL A 209 -3.51 12.95 3.44
CA VAL A 209 -3.70 13.28 2.03
C VAL A 209 -2.98 14.58 1.72
N LYS A 210 -2.01 14.52 0.82
CA LYS A 210 -1.19 15.65 0.40
C LYS A 210 -1.84 16.44 -0.73
N ASP A 211 -2.35 15.72 -1.72
CA ASP A 211 -2.88 16.33 -2.95
C ASP A 211 -3.94 15.41 -3.56
N VAL A 212 -4.95 16.02 -4.18
CA VAL A 212 -6.00 15.35 -4.94
C VAL A 212 -6.31 16.21 -6.15
N LYS A 213 -6.17 15.64 -7.36
CA LYS A 213 -6.45 16.34 -8.61
C LYS A 213 -7.23 15.45 -9.58
N ILE A 214 -7.88 16.09 -10.53
CA ILE A 214 -8.38 15.40 -11.72
C ILE A 214 -7.45 15.72 -12.89
N LEU A 215 -6.97 14.69 -13.55
CA LEU A 215 -6.30 14.80 -14.84
C LEU A 215 -7.34 14.52 -15.92
N ALA A 216 -7.58 15.48 -16.82
CA ALA A 216 -8.65 15.40 -17.80
C ALA A 216 -8.16 15.66 -19.22
N HIS A 217 -8.62 14.87 -20.18
CA HIS A 217 -8.37 15.15 -21.61
C HIS A 217 -9.69 15.16 -22.39
N PRO A 218 -10.03 16.24 -23.11
CA PRO A 218 -11.25 16.30 -23.90
C PRO A 218 -11.16 15.31 -25.08
N LEU A 219 -12.25 14.59 -25.34
CA LEU A 219 -12.30 13.54 -26.36
C LEU A 219 -13.14 13.96 -27.56
N LYS A 220 -12.76 13.49 -28.75
CA LYS A 220 -13.65 13.39 -29.91
C LYS A 220 -14.32 12.02 -29.94
N GLU A 221 -15.33 11.89 -30.81
CA GLU A 221 -16.00 10.61 -31.02
C GLU A 221 -15.01 9.51 -31.43
N GLY A 222 -15.06 8.37 -30.73
CA GLY A 222 -14.18 7.23 -30.95
C GLY A 222 -12.77 7.34 -30.36
N GLU A 223 -12.39 8.49 -29.80
CA GLU A 223 -11.10 8.68 -29.11
C GLU A 223 -11.19 8.22 -27.65
N ARG A 224 -10.06 7.71 -27.13
CA ARG A 224 -9.85 7.37 -25.72
C ARG A 224 -8.47 7.84 -25.30
N VAL A 225 -8.25 8.04 -24.00
CA VAL A 225 -6.90 8.25 -23.45
C VAL A 225 -6.61 7.17 -22.42
N PHE A 226 -5.37 6.66 -22.43
CA PHE A 226 -4.91 5.70 -21.44
C PHE A 226 -3.60 6.19 -20.81
N HIS A 227 -3.46 5.94 -19.51
CA HIS A 227 -2.23 6.14 -18.75
C HIS A 227 -1.36 4.88 -18.82
N SER A 228 -0.03 5.05 -18.82
CA SER A 228 0.93 3.95 -18.75
C SER A 228 1.56 3.82 -17.37
N PRO A 229 2.17 2.66 -17.04
CA PRO A 229 2.96 2.50 -15.80
C PRO A 229 4.07 3.55 -15.60
N THR A 230 4.52 4.19 -16.69
CA THR A 230 5.54 5.27 -16.67
C THR A 230 4.96 6.66 -16.49
N ASN A 231 3.66 6.78 -16.20
CA ASN A 231 2.91 8.03 -16.07
C ASN A 231 2.84 8.86 -17.37
N ASP A 232 2.85 8.19 -18.51
CA ASP A 232 2.61 8.82 -19.81
C ASP A 232 1.14 8.63 -20.23
N PHE A 233 0.57 9.61 -20.94
CA PHE A 233 -0.80 9.54 -21.46
C PHE A 233 -0.79 9.41 -22.98
N TYR A 234 -1.56 8.46 -23.49
CA TYR A 234 -1.64 8.15 -24.92
C TYR A 234 -3.07 8.37 -25.41
N LEU A 235 -3.21 9.24 -26.40
CA LEU A 235 -4.45 9.39 -27.17
C LEU A 235 -4.52 8.24 -28.16
N CYS A 236 -5.63 7.51 -28.10
CA CYS A 236 -5.84 6.27 -28.83
C CYS A 236 -7.14 6.29 -29.60
N GLU A 237 -7.18 5.45 -30.64
CA GLU A 237 -8.33 5.19 -31.50
C GLU A 237 -8.35 3.71 -31.90
N ASN A 238 -9.47 3.26 -32.47
CA ASN A 238 -9.69 1.88 -32.92
C ASN A 238 -9.46 0.85 -31.81
N LEU A 239 -10.54 0.38 -31.19
CA LEU A 239 -10.46 -0.68 -30.18
C LEU A 239 -10.57 -2.05 -30.85
N TYR A 240 -9.57 -2.91 -30.66
CA TYR A 240 -9.54 -4.28 -31.13
C TYR A 240 -9.84 -5.22 -29.96
N MET A 241 -11.04 -5.78 -29.98
CA MET A 241 -11.51 -6.68 -28.92
C MET A 241 -10.80 -8.03 -28.98
N LEU A 242 -10.62 -8.62 -27.81
CA LEU A 242 -10.16 -9.99 -27.67
C LEU A 242 -11.06 -10.97 -28.44
N LYS A 243 -10.45 -11.87 -29.21
CA LYS A 243 -11.16 -12.99 -29.86
C LYS A 243 -11.18 -14.21 -28.97
N GLN A 244 -10.03 -14.56 -28.38
CA GLN A 244 -9.87 -15.77 -27.58
C GLN A 244 -8.81 -15.58 -26.50
N ALA A 245 -9.07 -16.09 -25.31
CA ALA A 245 -8.09 -16.25 -24.24
C ALA A 245 -8.12 -17.67 -23.66
N GLU A 246 -6.94 -18.21 -23.35
CA GLU A 246 -6.76 -19.53 -22.76
C GLU A 246 -5.77 -19.47 -21.60
N GLY A 247 -6.18 -19.98 -20.43
CA GLY A 247 -5.34 -20.17 -19.25
C GLY A 247 -5.20 -21.64 -18.87
N GLU A 248 -4.62 -21.95 -17.72
CA GLU A 248 -4.52 -23.33 -17.23
C GLU A 248 -5.89 -23.99 -17.01
N GLU A 249 -6.92 -23.18 -16.72
CA GLU A 249 -8.31 -23.59 -16.54
C GLU A 249 -9.07 -23.84 -17.87
N GLY A 250 -8.46 -23.56 -19.02
CA GLY A 250 -9.08 -23.64 -20.34
C GLY A 250 -9.50 -22.28 -20.89
N ASP A 251 -10.60 -22.24 -21.63
CA ASP A 251 -11.13 -21.01 -22.24
C ASP A 251 -11.63 -20.03 -21.16
N ILE A 252 -11.05 -18.82 -21.16
CA ILE A 252 -11.38 -17.72 -20.25
C ILE A 252 -11.76 -16.45 -20.99
N THR A 253 -12.12 -16.56 -22.27
CA THR A 253 -12.41 -15.42 -23.15
C THR A 253 -13.47 -14.49 -22.57
N ASP A 254 -14.56 -15.04 -22.04
CA ASP A 254 -15.69 -14.24 -21.56
C ASP A 254 -15.32 -13.33 -20.38
N TYR A 255 -14.37 -13.74 -19.53
CA TYR A 255 -13.90 -12.92 -18.40
C TYR A 255 -12.96 -11.78 -18.79
N LEU A 256 -12.40 -11.81 -20.00
CA LEU A 256 -11.35 -10.85 -20.41
C LEU A 256 -11.77 -9.99 -21.60
N LYS A 257 -12.91 -10.31 -22.21
CA LYS A 257 -13.38 -9.66 -23.44
C LYS A 257 -14.15 -8.38 -23.17
N HIS A 258 -14.77 -8.24 -22.00
CA HIS A 258 -15.62 -7.10 -21.68
C HIS A 258 -15.16 -6.47 -20.36
N ASP A 259 -15.25 -5.15 -20.31
CA ASP A 259 -14.99 -4.35 -19.12
C ASP A 259 -16.28 -4.26 -18.30
N ASP A 260 -16.65 -5.37 -17.65
CA ASP A 260 -17.94 -5.57 -16.99
C ASP A 260 -17.84 -5.95 -15.50
N LYS A 261 -16.63 -5.91 -14.94
CA LYS A 261 -16.29 -6.28 -13.56
C LYS A 261 -16.42 -7.78 -13.26
N LEU A 262 -16.53 -8.64 -14.27
CA LEU A 262 -16.42 -10.09 -14.13
C LEU A 262 -14.96 -10.53 -14.23
N GLU A 263 -14.24 -10.33 -13.12
CA GLU A 263 -12.79 -10.53 -13.09
C GLU A 263 -12.37 -12.01 -13.13
N ARG A 264 -11.37 -12.31 -13.96
CA ARG A 264 -10.61 -13.56 -13.91
C ARG A 264 -9.51 -13.50 -12.85
N PHE A 265 -9.44 -14.53 -12.02
CA PHE A 265 -8.29 -14.78 -11.14
C PHE A 265 -8.12 -16.28 -10.88
N SER A 266 -6.90 -16.70 -10.54
CA SER A 266 -6.60 -18.08 -10.17
C SER A 266 -6.39 -18.23 -8.66
N LEU A 267 -6.36 -19.46 -8.15
CA LEU A 267 -5.81 -19.72 -6.82
C LEU A 267 -4.29 -19.88 -6.91
N SER A 268 -3.59 -19.41 -5.88
CA SER A 268 -2.14 -19.52 -5.74
C SER A 268 -1.63 -20.97 -5.80
N ASP A 269 -0.33 -21.15 -5.96
CA ASP A 269 0.29 -22.47 -5.81
C ASP A 269 0.43 -22.84 -4.32
N SER A 270 -0.01 -24.04 -3.96
CA SER A 270 0.02 -24.54 -2.57
C SER A 270 1.44 -24.82 -2.04
N ASN A 271 2.44 -24.87 -2.92
CA ASN A 271 3.84 -25.11 -2.57
C ASN A 271 4.71 -23.86 -2.69
N ASN A 272 4.29 -22.84 -3.44
CA ASN A 272 5.08 -21.62 -3.61
C ASN A 272 4.25 -20.42 -4.08
N LEU A 273 4.12 -19.39 -3.24
CA LEU A 273 3.38 -18.17 -3.59
C LEU A 273 4.08 -17.30 -4.67
N SER A 274 5.31 -17.64 -5.07
CA SER A 274 6.01 -16.97 -6.17
C SER A 274 5.83 -17.66 -7.53
N SER A 275 5.02 -18.72 -7.62
CA SER A 275 4.79 -19.45 -8.87
C SER A 275 4.10 -18.56 -9.91
N LYS A 276 4.48 -18.72 -11.18
CA LYS A 276 3.92 -17.97 -12.30
C LYS A 276 2.90 -18.81 -13.06
N GLU A 277 1.96 -18.15 -13.72
CA GLU A 277 1.04 -18.73 -14.69
C GLU A 277 1.11 -17.94 -16.00
N GLU A 278 0.62 -18.55 -17.08
CA GLU A 278 0.59 -17.95 -18.41
C GLU A 278 -0.85 -17.90 -18.95
N ILE A 279 -1.20 -16.80 -19.61
CA ILE A 279 -2.44 -16.64 -20.37
C ILE A 279 -2.08 -16.37 -21.83
N TYR A 280 -2.69 -17.11 -22.74
CA TYR A 280 -2.52 -16.94 -24.18
C TYR A 280 -3.71 -16.19 -24.76
N LEU A 281 -3.44 -15.15 -25.54
CA LEU A 281 -4.46 -14.25 -26.10
C LEU A 281 -4.34 -14.20 -27.61
N THR A 282 -5.47 -14.17 -28.29
CA THR A 282 -5.55 -13.92 -29.74
C THR A 282 -6.50 -12.77 -30.03
N PHE A 283 -6.02 -11.82 -30.82
CA PHE A 283 -6.77 -10.70 -31.37
C PHE A 283 -6.84 -10.85 -32.88
N ASP A 284 -8.04 -10.64 -33.43
CA ASP A 284 -8.30 -10.74 -34.87
C ASP A 284 -8.76 -9.40 -35.43
N ASN A 285 -8.80 -9.30 -36.76
CA ASN A 285 -9.28 -8.13 -37.49
C ASN A 285 -8.53 -6.85 -37.09
N VAL A 286 -7.25 -6.97 -36.73
CA VAL A 286 -6.38 -5.83 -36.47
C VAL A 286 -6.06 -5.16 -37.79
N THR A 287 -6.74 -4.05 -38.08
CA THR A 287 -6.67 -3.35 -39.37
C THR A 287 -5.43 -2.48 -39.51
N ASN A 288 -4.90 -1.97 -38.40
CA ASN A 288 -3.69 -1.18 -38.36
C ASN A 288 -2.77 -1.72 -37.28
N THR A 289 -1.64 -2.30 -37.70
CA THR A 289 -0.67 -2.85 -36.77
C THR A 289 0.35 -1.81 -36.32
N ASN A 290 0.42 -0.63 -36.91
CA ASN A 290 1.38 0.39 -36.48
C ASN A 290 0.94 1.01 -35.15
N ASN A 291 1.93 1.30 -34.28
CA ASN A 291 1.74 1.98 -33.01
C ASN A 291 0.64 1.34 -32.13
N LEU A 292 0.62 0.01 -32.01
CA LEU A 292 -0.36 -0.64 -31.13
C LEU A 292 -0.05 -0.37 -29.66
N GLY A 293 -1.10 -0.24 -28.86
CA GLY A 293 -1.06 -0.29 -27.41
C GLY A 293 -1.82 -1.51 -26.90
N PHE A 294 -1.31 -2.15 -25.85
CA PHE A 294 -1.99 -3.20 -25.13
C PHE A 294 -2.66 -2.61 -23.89
N ILE A 295 -3.98 -2.79 -23.78
CA ILE A 295 -4.80 -2.29 -22.68
C ILE A 295 -5.11 -3.45 -21.74
N ILE A 296 -5.06 -3.18 -20.44
CA ILE A 296 -5.53 -4.10 -19.41
C ILE A 296 -6.30 -3.34 -18.31
N SER A 297 -7.42 -3.90 -17.87
CA SER A 297 -8.12 -3.54 -16.63
C SER A 297 -7.78 -4.60 -15.57
N PHE A 298 -7.20 -4.20 -14.45
CA PHE A 298 -6.67 -5.14 -13.44
C PHE A 298 -6.59 -4.55 -12.03
N ARG A 299 -6.49 -5.43 -11.04
CA ARG A 299 -6.11 -5.13 -9.64
C ARG A 299 -5.47 -6.35 -8.99
N GLN A 300 -4.99 -6.20 -7.75
CA GLN A 300 -4.46 -7.34 -7.00
C GLN A 300 -5.57 -8.12 -6.26
N THR A 301 -5.27 -9.36 -5.92
CA THR A 301 -5.96 -10.08 -4.83
C THR A 301 -5.42 -9.59 -3.49
N LEU A 302 -5.99 -10.10 -2.39
CA LEU A 302 -5.55 -9.75 -1.03
C LEU A 302 -4.21 -10.41 -0.61
N MET A 303 -3.48 -11.03 -1.54
CA MET A 303 -2.22 -11.72 -1.22
C MET A 303 -1.14 -10.74 -0.69
N THR A 304 -0.96 -9.59 -1.34
CA THR A 304 0.00 -8.56 -0.88
C THR A 304 -0.43 -7.96 0.44
N THR A 305 -1.73 -7.72 0.60
CA THR A 305 -2.36 -7.31 1.86
C THR A 305 -2.00 -8.30 2.98
N TYR A 306 -2.21 -9.61 2.77
CA TYR A 306 -1.82 -10.66 3.72
C TYR A 306 -0.35 -10.56 4.17
N PHE A 307 0.57 -10.27 3.25
CA PHE A 307 1.99 -10.15 3.59
C PHE A 307 2.30 -8.90 4.42
N ILE A 308 1.70 -7.75 4.11
CA ILE A 308 1.90 -6.49 4.84
C ILE A 308 1.48 -6.68 6.30
N TYR A 309 0.28 -7.21 6.54
CA TYR A 309 -0.21 -7.41 7.90
C TYR A 309 0.43 -8.59 8.62
N SER A 310 0.86 -9.62 7.89
CA SER A 310 1.73 -10.65 8.46
C SER A 310 3.03 -10.04 8.96
N ALA A 311 3.66 -9.13 8.19
CA ALA A 311 4.86 -8.44 8.62
C ALA A 311 4.61 -7.59 9.88
N MET A 312 3.51 -6.83 9.94
CA MET A 312 3.14 -6.06 11.13
C MET A 312 2.87 -6.95 12.35
N GLY A 313 2.13 -8.05 12.17
CA GLY A 313 1.90 -9.04 13.24
C GLY A 313 3.20 -9.64 13.74
N TYR A 314 4.13 -9.97 12.85
CA TYR A 314 5.44 -10.50 13.24
C TYR A 314 6.30 -9.49 14.02
N MET A 315 6.13 -8.18 13.79
CA MET A 315 6.78 -7.12 14.59
C MET A 315 6.27 -7.10 16.03
N GLY A 316 4.99 -7.42 16.23
CA GLY A 316 4.33 -7.45 17.53
C GLY A 316 4.40 -6.10 18.26
N ASP A 317 4.79 -6.13 19.54
CA ASP A 317 5.00 -4.95 20.40
C ASP A 317 6.17 -4.05 19.97
N GLU A 318 6.92 -4.41 18.92
CA GLU A 318 8.03 -3.60 18.39
C GLU A 318 7.66 -2.81 17.14
N VAL A 319 6.41 -2.86 16.69
CA VAL A 319 5.97 -2.21 15.45
C VAL A 319 6.34 -0.72 15.38
N GLY A 320 6.11 0.06 16.44
CA GLY A 320 6.50 1.46 16.50
C GLY A 320 8.01 1.68 16.36
N ASP A 321 8.84 0.78 16.90
CA ASP A 321 10.29 0.85 16.73
C ASP A 321 10.74 0.48 15.32
N PHE A 322 10.02 -0.42 14.62
CA PHE A 322 10.29 -0.75 13.23
C PHE A 322 9.94 0.43 12.31
N PHE A 323 8.76 1.02 12.47
CA PHE A 323 8.37 2.19 11.67
C PHE A 323 9.27 3.40 11.94
N ALA A 324 9.67 3.65 13.19
CA ALA A 324 10.67 4.68 13.48
C ALA A 324 12.00 4.46 12.72
N LYS A 325 12.39 3.20 12.50
CA LYS A 325 13.56 2.87 11.68
C LYS A 325 13.30 3.03 10.18
N VAL A 326 12.10 2.72 9.69
CA VAL A 326 11.72 2.98 8.29
C VAL A 326 11.87 4.46 7.97
N GLU A 327 11.40 5.32 8.87
CA GLU A 327 11.48 6.78 8.73
C GLU A 327 12.90 7.36 8.82
N THR A 328 13.87 6.60 9.37
CA THR A 328 15.22 7.11 9.64
C THR A 328 16.34 6.35 8.92
N VAL A 329 16.07 5.18 8.36
CA VAL A 329 17.06 4.28 7.75
C VAL A 329 16.58 3.82 6.37
N GLU A 330 17.09 4.48 5.33
CA GLU A 330 16.76 4.24 3.91
C GLU A 330 16.85 2.76 3.49
N LYS A 331 17.87 2.03 3.99
CA LYS A 331 18.05 0.60 3.66
C LYS A 331 16.93 -0.30 4.20
N ILE A 332 16.29 0.08 5.31
CA ILE A 332 15.17 -0.68 5.89
C ILE A 332 13.88 -0.35 5.13
N ASN A 333 13.68 0.92 4.77
CA ASN A 333 12.60 1.38 3.90
C ASN A 333 12.59 0.59 2.57
N ALA A 334 13.74 0.50 1.89
CA ALA A 334 13.87 -0.28 0.66
C ALA A 334 13.49 -1.77 0.84
N LYS A 335 13.80 -2.40 1.97
CA LYS A 335 13.50 -3.82 2.18
C LYS A 335 12.05 -4.13 2.51
N LEU A 336 11.39 -3.25 3.27
CA LEU A 336 9.97 -3.40 3.63
C LEU A 336 9.08 -3.14 2.42
N GLY A 337 9.46 -2.21 1.55
CA GLY A 337 8.73 -1.89 0.33
C GLY A 337 8.98 -2.85 -0.84
N ILE A 338 10.20 -3.35 -1.05
CA ILE A 338 10.62 -3.91 -2.35
C ILE A 338 10.78 -5.44 -2.36
N GLY A 339 11.21 -6.05 -1.25
CA GLY A 339 11.72 -7.43 -1.28
C GLY A 339 10.71 -8.52 -1.69
N ILE A 340 9.45 -8.43 -1.21
CA ILE A 340 8.40 -9.36 -1.67
C ILE A 340 7.92 -8.98 -3.07
N LYS A 341 7.84 -7.67 -3.38
CA LYS A 341 7.34 -7.19 -4.68
C LYS A 341 8.17 -7.73 -5.83
N GLU A 342 9.50 -7.75 -5.71
CA GLU A 342 10.40 -8.31 -6.72
C GLU A 342 10.14 -9.81 -7.00
N GLU A 343 9.86 -10.60 -5.96
CA GLU A 343 9.61 -12.04 -6.12
C GLU A 343 8.20 -12.32 -6.69
N LEU A 344 7.22 -11.48 -6.33
CA LEU A 344 5.87 -11.57 -6.89
C LEU A 344 5.84 -11.11 -8.35
N GLY A 345 6.59 -10.05 -8.70
CA GLY A 345 6.76 -9.52 -10.05
C GLY A 345 5.50 -8.93 -10.69
N ASP A 346 5.68 -8.48 -11.92
CA ASP A 346 4.68 -7.74 -12.70
C ASP A 346 3.72 -8.68 -13.44
N ILE A 347 2.74 -8.08 -14.12
CA ILE A 347 2.02 -8.70 -15.24
C ILE A 347 2.83 -8.45 -16.51
N ASP A 348 3.66 -9.42 -16.90
CA ASP A 348 4.54 -9.31 -18.05
C ASP A 348 3.80 -9.60 -19.36
N ILE A 349 3.97 -8.73 -20.35
CA ILE A 349 3.33 -8.86 -21.66
C ILE A 349 4.35 -9.24 -22.73
N TYR A 350 4.01 -10.27 -23.50
CA TYR A 350 4.77 -10.76 -24.64
C TYR A 350 3.91 -10.74 -25.90
N ILE A 351 4.53 -10.48 -27.05
CA ILE A 351 3.90 -10.58 -28.36
C ILE A 351 4.65 -11.64 -29.17
N TRP A 352 3.91 -12.52 -29.84
CA TRP A 352 4.51 -13.53 -30.72
C TRP A 352 5.21 -12.86 -31.90
N SER A 353 6.45 -13.24 -32.20
CA SER A 353 7.19 -12.75 -33.37
C SER A 353 7.25 -13.83 -34.44
N ASN A 354 6.56 -13.61 -35.57
CA ASN A 354 6.61 -14.56 -36.70
C ASN A 354 8.03 -14.65 -37.30
N GLN A 355 8.83 -13.59 -37.19
CA GLN A 355 10.20 -13.56 -37.71
C GLN A 355 11.17 -14.39 -36.86
N LYS A 356 11.02 -14.34 -35.53
CA LYS A 356 11.89 -15.07 -34.59
C LYS A 356 11.33 -16.44 -34.19
N ASN A 357 10.06 -16.69 -34.47
CA ASN A 357 9.32 -17.86 -33.99
C ASN A 357 9.42 -18.01 -32.46
N ASP A 358 9.28 -16.88 -31.75
CA ASP A 358 9.42 -16.79 -30.30
C ASP A 358 8.57 -15.64 -29.72
N TRP A 359 8.36 -15.67 -28.41
CA TRP A 359 7.66 -14.62 -27.65
C TRP A 359 8.62 -13.47 -27.31
N GLU A 360 8.29 -12.25 -27.76
CA GLU A 360 9.07 -11.05 -27.46
C GLU A 360 8.45 -10.27 -26.30
N PHE A 361 9.21 -10.10 -25.21
CA PHE A 361 8.81 -9.25 -24.09
C PHE A 361 8.64 -7.80 -24.53
N GLN A 362 7.53 -7.19 -24.11
CA GLN A 362 7.18 -5.82 -24.44
C GLN A 362 7.46 -4.91 -23.23
N ASN A 363 6.70 -5.12 -22.16
CA ASN A 363 6.79 -4.43 -20.88
C ASN A 363 5.95 -5.17 -19.82
N GLY A 364 5.99 -4.71 -18.57
CA GLY A 364 5.15 -5.20 -17.46
C GLY A 364 4.18 -4.12 -16.94
N PHE A 365 3.05 -4.57 -16.39
CA PHE A 365 2.18 -3.74 -15.56
C PHE A 365 2.39 -4.05 -14.09
N TYR A 366 2.38 -3.01 -13.27
CA TYR A 366 2.44 -3.14 -11.82
C TYR A 366 1.41 -2.21 -11.20
N GLU A 367 0.69 -2.73 -10.21
CA GLU A 367 -0.24 -1.99 -9.38
C GLU A 367 -0.12 -2.49 -7.94
N THR A 368 -0.42 -1.64 -6.98
CA THR A 368 -0.77 -2.04 -5.62
C THR A 368 -2.20 -1.62 -5.33
N GLY A 369 -3.03 -2.57 -4.89
CA GLY A 369 -4.37 -2.25 -4.43
C GLY A 369 -5.31 -3.38 -4.76
N PRO A 370 -6.04 -3.92 -3.77
CA PRO A 370 -6.99 -4.98 -4.01
C PRO A 370 -8.42 -4.47 -4.24
N ILE A 371 -8.68 -3.15 -4.23
CA ILE A 371 -10.05 -2.61 -4.18
C ILE A 371 -10.51 -2.11 -5.54
N ALA A 372 -9.89 -1.06 -6.07
CA ALA A 372 -10.31 -0.44 -7.33
C ALA A 372 -9.64 -1.14 -8.52
N VAL A 373 -10.37 -1.31 -9.61
CA VAL A 373 -9.82 -1.81 -10.87
C VAL A 373 -9.17 -0.62 -11.59
N ASN A 374 -7.85 -0.68 -11.80
CA ASN A 374 -7.16 0.32 -12.60
C ASN A 374 -7.11 -0.11 -14.08
N ARG A 375 -6.98 0.86 -14.98
CA ARG A 375 -6.86 0.63 -16.42
C ARG A 375 -5.65 1.35 -16.98
N GLN A 376 -4.75 0.56 -17.56
CA GLN A 376 -3.51 1.08 -18.10
C GLN A 376 -3.22 0.55 -19.50
N LEU A 377 -2.27 1.21 -20.17
CA LEU A 377 -1.78 0.85 -21.49
C LEU A 377 -0.26 0.75 -21.53
N ILE A 378 0.26 -0.23 -22.27
CA ILE A 378 1.66 -0.25 -22.70
C ILE A 378 1.78 -0.10 -24.22
N PRO A 379 2.65 0.79 -24.74
CA PRO A 379 2.99 0.81 -26.16
C PRO A 379 3.75 -0.47 -26.56
N LEU A 380 3.35 -1.09 -27.67
CA LEU A 380 4.00 -2.28 -28.23
C LEU A 380 5.14 -1.88 -29.17
N LYS A 381 6.29 -2.56 -29.08
CA LYS A 381 7.51 -2.21 -29.84
C LYS A 381 7.50 -2.77 -31.26
N ASN A 382 7.05 -4.02 -31.42
CA ASN A 382 7.08 -4.76 -32.68
C ASN A 382 5.78 -5.55 -32.82
N SER A 383 4.79 -4.98 -33.50
CA SER A 383 3.59 -5.71 -33.91
C SER A 383 3.84 -6.42 -35.24
N ASN A 384 3.42 -7.68 -35.33
CA ASN A 384 3.53 -8.46 -36.57
C ASN A 384 2.80 -7.77 -37.73
N SER A 385 3.27 -7.97 -38.96
CA SER A 385 2.46 -7.71 -40.15
C SER A 385 1.41 -8.80 -40.30
N GLY A 386 0.15 -8.49 -39.98
CA GLY A 386 -0.97 -9.41 -40.09
C GLY A 386 -2.21 -8.92 -39.33
N SER A 387 -3.39 -9.42 -39.71
CA SER A 387 -4.65 -9.10 -39.03
C SER A 387 -4.87 -9.86 -37.73
N GLU A 388 -4.08 -10.91 -37.48
CA GLU A 388 -4.08 -11.70 -36.25
C GLU A 388 -2.83 -11.34 -35.42
N ILE A 389 -3.05 -10.98 -34.15
CA ILE A 389 -2.00 -10.70 -33.17
C ILE A 389 -2.15 -11.67 -32.01
N LYS A 390 -1.06 -12.36 -31.68
CA LYS A 390 -0.99 -13.26 -30.52
C LYS A 390 -0.18 -12.60 -29.41
N ALA A 391 -0.75 -12.60 -28.21
CA ALA A 391 -0.09 -12.12 -27.01
C ALA A 391 -0.03 -13.24 -25.96
N LYS A 392 0.95 -13.12 -25.06
CA LYS A 392 1.06 -13.96 -23.88
C LYS A 392 1.25 -13.06 -22.67
N ILE A 393 0.45 -13.29 -21.64
CA ILE A 393 0.62 -12.67 -20.33
C ILE A 393 1.32 -13.68 -19.41
N VAL A 394 2.34 -13.25 -18.67
CA VAL A 394 2.96 -14.04 -17.60
C VAL A 394 2.81 -13.28 -16.29
N LEU A 395 2.19 -13.90 -15.29
CA LEU A 395 1.84 -13.22 -14.05
C LEU A 395 1.96 -14.16 -12.84
N ASN A 396 1.97 -13.60 -11.63
CA ASN A 396 2.01 -14.42 -10.40
C ASN A 396 0.67 -15.09 -10.13
N LYS A 397 0.74 -16.40 -9.92
CA LYS A 397 -0.43 -17.25 -9.75
C LYS A 397 -1.17 -16.89 -8.45
N GLY A 398 -2.42 -16.48 -8.59
CA GLY A 398 -3.29 -16.06 -7.51
C GLY A 398 -3.09 -14.64 -6.98
N LEU A 399 -2.23 -13.83 -7.60
CA LEU A 399 -2.02 -12.44 -7.21
C LEU A 399 -2.89 -11.45 -7.99
N TRP A 400 -3.21 -11.72 -9.25
CA TRP A 400 -3.82 -10.73 -10.13
C TRP A 400 -5.26 -11.06 -10.48
N ARG A 401 -6.09 -10.01 -10.51
CA ARG A 401 -7.45 -10.02 -11.05
C ARG A 401 -7.45 -9.22 -12.34
N ILE A 402 -7.97 -9.79 -13.42
CA ILE A 402 -8.02 -9.15 -14.72
C ILE A 402 -9.48 -9.13 -15.18
N ASP A 403 -9.96 -7.95 -15.56
CA ASP A 403 -11.33 -7.75 -16.03
C ASP A 403 -11.40 -7.64 -17.55
N HIS A 404 -10.41 -7.02 -18.18
CA HIS A 404 -10.48 -6.73 -19.60
C HIS A 404 -9.10 -6.62 -20.23
N VAL A 405 -8.96 -7.12 -21.47
CA VAL A 405 -7.79 -6.92 -22.32
C VAL A 405 -8.21 -6.53 -23.74
N ALA A 406 -7.50 -5.57 -24.33
CA ALA A 406 -7.73 -5.14 -25.70
C ALA A 406 -6.44 -4.61 -26.35
N LEU A 407 -6.48 -4.45 -27.68
CA LEU A 407 -5.49 -3.65 -28.39
C LEU A 407 -6.12 -2.34 -28.87
N THR A 408 -5.29 -1.32 -29.06
CA THR A 408 -5.70 -0.05 -29.66
C THR A 408 -4.59 0.55 -30.51
N ASN A 409 -4.90 1.49 -31.41
CA ASN A 409 -3.87 2.29 -32.06
C ASN A 409 -3.57 3.54 -31.24
N ILE A 410 -2.30 3.76 -30.96
CA ILE A 410 -1.78 4.99 -30.36
C ILE A 410 -1.61 6.01 -31.48
N LYS A 411 -2.28 7.14 -31.32
CA LYS A 411 -2.20 8.27 -32.24
C LYS A 411 -1.10 9.23 -31.82
N ASP A 412 -1.15 9.70 -30.57
CA ASP A 412 -0.23 10.69 -30.03
C ASP A 412 -0.01 10.49 -28.52
N LYS A 413 1.10 11.00 -28.02
CA LYS A 413 1.28 11.23 -26.57
C LYS A 413 0.69 12.59 -26.21
N VAL A 414 -0.12 12.63 -25.16
CA VAL A 414 -0.84 13.84 -24.72
C VAL A 414 -0.48 14.22 -23.29
N ILE A 415 -0.79 15.46 -22.92
CA ILE A 415 -0.70 15.94 -21.54
C ILE A 415 -2.11 16.31 -21.10
N PRO A 416 -2.64 15.71 -20.02
CA PRO A 416 -3.97 16.04 -19.52
C PRO A 416 -3.97 17.43 -18.85
N LEU A 417 -5.15 18.05 -18.82
CA LEU A 417 -5.42 19.21 -18.00
C LEU A 417 -5.42 18.79 -16.53
N GLU A 418 -4.63 19.47 -15.69
CA GLU A 418 -4.68 19.30 -14.25
C GLU A 418 -5.73 20.22 -13.63
N LEU A 419 -6.65 19.64 -12.87
CA LEU A 419 -7.70 20.37 -12.16
C LEU A 419 -7.54 20.15 -10.65
N SER A 420 -7.28 21.23 -9.92
CA SER A 420 -7.32 21.24 -8.46
C SER A 420 -8.74 21.42 -7.93
N PRO A 421 -9.04 20.99 -6.69
CA PRO A 421 -10.35 21.19 -6.08
C PRO A 421 -10.69 22.69 -5.98
N SER A 422 -11.90 23.03 -6.39
CA SER A 422 -12.51 24.36 -6.26
C SER A 422 -13.16 24.55 -4.88
N SER A 423 -13.70 23.47 -4.30
CA SER A 423 -14.29 23.43 -2.96
C SER A 423 -14.16 22.03 -2.37
N VAL A 424 -14.07 21.95 -1.05
CA VAL A 424 -14.14 20.69 -0.29
C VAL A 424 -15.33 20.74 0.66
N TYR A 425 -16.04 19.62 0.77
CA TYR A 425 -17.10 19.43 1.77
C TYR A 425 -16.74 18.28 2.69
N ASN A 426 -17.02 18.45 3.99
CA ASN A 426 -16.93 17.42 5.01
C ASN A 426 -18.33 17.19 5.58
N LYS A 427 -18.89 15.98 5.41
CA LYS A 427 -20.26 15.64 5.82
C LYS A 427 -21.32 16.66 5.35
N GLY A 428 -21.22 17.05 4.08
CA GLY A 428 -22.15 17.98 3.43
C GLY A 428 -21.97 19.46 3.78
N LYS A 429 -20.98 19.83 4.60
CA LYS A 429 -20.66 21.23 4.94
C LYS A 429 -19.38 21.67 4.24
N ILE A 430 -19.35 22.91 3.76
CA ILE A 430 -18.13 23.49 3.16
C ILE A 430 -17.02 23.50 4.20
N ASP A 431 -15.85 23.00 3.80
CA ASP A 431 -14.65 22.95 4.62
C ASP A 431 -13.51 23.72 3.93
N SER A 432 -13.39 25.00 4.28
CA SER A 432 -12.34 25.88 3.72
C SER A 432 -10.94 25.51 4.23
N THR A 433 -10.85 24.88 5.40
CA THR A 433 -9.57 24.46 5.99
C THR A 433 -9.03 23.27 5.21
N ALA A 434 -9.86 22.24 4.97
CA ALA A 434 -9.48 21.09 4.15
C ALA A 434 -9.08 21.51 2.72
N LEU A 435 -9.80 22.46 2.13
CA LEU A 435 -9.42 23.02 0.83
C LEU A 435 -8.05 23.71 0.86
N SER A 436 -7.74 24.45 1.93
CA SER A 436 -6.43 25.10 2.10
C SER A 436 -5.31 24.07 2.29
N GLN A 437 -5.55 23.02 3.08
CA GLN A 437 -4.59 21.95 3.33
C GLN A 437 -4.21 21.22 2.05
N ILE A 438 -5.20 20.82 1.23
CA ILE A 438 -4.96 20.13 -0.05
C ILE A 438 -4.26 21.03 -1.09
N LYS A 439 -4.44 22.35 -1.01
CA LYS A 439 -3.75 23.30 -1.89
C LYS A 439 -2.34 23.66 -1.42
N SER A 440 -1.97 23.29 -0.19
CA SER A 440 -0.69 23.62 0.41
C SER A 440 0.34 22.52 0.14
N SER A 441 1.57 22.92 -0.23
CA SER A 441 2.68 21.97 -0.37
C SER A 441 3.20 21.44 0.97
N ASP A 442 2.83 22.05 2.10
CA ASP A 442 3.49 21.83 3.40
C ASP A 442 2.53 21.25 4.45
N GLU A 443 1.27 21.03 4.08
CA GLU A 443 0.23 20.50 4.96
C GLU A 443 -0.33 19.17 4.43
N TYR A 444 -1.15 18.54 5.26
CA TYR A 444 -1.87 17.32 4.94
C TYR A 444 -3.32 17.51 5.38
N LEU A 445 -4.26 17.07 4.55
CA LEU A 445 -5.61 16.79 4.98
C LEU A 445 -5.61 15.46 5.74
N VAL A 446 -5.97 15.51 7.01
CA VAL A 446 -6.05 14.32 7.87
C VAL A 446 -7.46 13.73 7.79
N SER A 447 -7.55 12.46 7.40
CA SER A 447 -8.80 11.71 7.35
C SER A 447 -8.75 10.58 8.38
N MET A 448 -9.63 10.64 9.38
CA MET A 448 -9.77 9.62 10.43
C MET A 448 -10.78 8.54 10.02
N PRO A 449 -10.80 7.35 10.65
CA PRO A 449 -11.79 6.32 10.36
C PRO A 449 -13.22 6.86 10.37
N GLY A 450 -13.99 6.58 9.30
CA GLY A 450 -15.35 7.10 9.09
C GLY A 450 -15.43 8.52 8.53
N SER A 451 -14.31 9.18 8.24
CA SER A 451 -14.31 10.50 7.60
C SER A 451 -14.73 10.39 6.13
N GLU A 452 -15.36 11.45 5.63
CA GLU A 452 -15.83 11.55 4.26
C GLU A 452 -15.61 12.98 3.76
N TYR A 453 -14.86 13.11 2.67
CA TYR A 453 -14.57 14.39 2.02
C TYR A 453 -15.02 14.36 0.56
N LYS A 454 -15.79 15.38 0.16
CA LYS A 454 -16.22 15.56 -1.24
C LYS A 454 -15.47 16.72 -1.87
N PHE A 455 -14.70 16.41 -2.90
CA PHE A 455 -13.92 17.36 -3.69
C PHE A 455 -14.70 17.73 -4.95
N ASN A 456 -14.87 19.03 -5.20
CA ASN A 456 -15.48 19.51 -6.46
C ASN A 456 -14.45 20.16 -7.36
N PHE A 457 -14.50 19.84 -8.63
CA PHE A 457 -13.58 20.33 -9.67
C PHE A 457 -14.35 21.12 -10.71
N MET A 458 -13.77 22.22 -11.20
CA MET A 458 -14.33 23.02 -12.28
C MET A 458 -13.61 22.76 -13.60
N PHE A 459 -14.37 22.52 -14.65
CA PHE A 459 -13.90 22.28 -16.01
C PHE A 459 -14.02 23.54 -16.86
N PRO A 460 -13.13 23.72 -17.85
CA PRO A 460 -13.13 24.90 -18.71
C PRO A 460 -14.29 24.95 -19.71
N GLY A 461 -14.99 23.84 -19.94
CA GLY A 461 -16.07 23.75 -20.92
C GLY A 461 -17.14 22.73 -20.55
N ALA A 462 -18.38 23.05 -20.94
CA ALA A 462 -19.58 22.26 -20.69
C ALA A 462 -19.85 21.34 -21.87
N ASN A 463 -20.70 20.33 -21.65
CA ASN A 463 -21.15 19.38 -22.66
C ASN A 463 -20.00 18.76 -23.46
N THR A 464 -18.91 18.44 -22.76
CA THR A 464 -17.69 17.88 -23.35
C THR A 464 -17.41 16.52 -22.71
N TYR A 465 -17.11 15.52 -23.54
CA TYR A 465 -16.60 14.24 -23.04
C TYR A 465 -15.13 14.40 -22.67
N TYR A 466 -14.77 13.94 -21.49
CA TYR A 466 -13.39 13.88 -21.02
C TYR A 466 -13.04 12.45 -20.69
N GLU A 467 -11.83 12.01 -21.02
CA GLU A 467 -11.18 10.92 -20.27
C GLU A 467 -10.67 11.50 -18.95
N LEU A 468 -10.95 10.81 -17.85
CA LEU A 468 -10.66 11.28 -16.50
C LEU A 468 -9.73 10.31 -15.79
N PHE A 469 -8.80 10.87 -15.03
CA PHE A 469 -7.96 10.13 -14.10
C PHE A 469 -7.95 10.87 -12.76
N LEU A 470 -7.95 10.11 -11.67
CA LEU A 470 -7.71 10.63 -10.34
C LEU A 470 -6.21 10.63 -10.09
N TYR A 471 -5.67 11.78 -9.73
CA TYR A 471 -4.35 11.86 -9.10
C TYR A 471 -4.55 12.00 -7.60
N SER A 472 -3.95 11.12 -6.81
CA SER A 472 -3.96 11.22 -5.35
C SER A 472 -2.55 11.03 -4.81
N LYS A 473 -2.16 11.85 -3.83
CA LYS A 473 -0.84 11.77 -3.19
C LYS A 473 -0.98 11.78 -1.69
N GLY A 474 -0.23 10.91 -1.01
CA GLY A 474 -0.22 10.86 0.43
C GLY A 474 0.37 9.58 0.97
N TYR A 475 0.07 9.35 2.25
CA TYR A 475 0.38 8.13 2.96
C TYR A 475 -0.71 7.87 4.00
N TYR A 476 -0.70 6.69 4.61
CA TYR A 476 -1.59 6.36 5.70
C TYR A 476 -0.84 5.64 6.82
N LEU A 477 -1.40 5.72 8.02
CA LEU A 477 -0.87 5.06 9.20
C LEU A 477 -1.88 4.03 9.71
N GLU A 478 -1.42 2.79 9.80
CA GLU A 478 -2.19 1.68 10.32
C GLU A 478 -2.41 1.76 11.82
N TRP A 479 -3.62 1.43 12.27
CA TRP A 479 -3.88 1.31 13.70
C TRP A 479 -3.57 -0.11 14.15
N VAL A 480 -2.61 -0.21 15.05
CA VAL A 480 -2.13 -1.47 15.63
C VAL A 480 -3.18 -2.05 16.55
N ARG A 481 -3.49 -3.32 16.31
CA ARG A 481 -4.50 -4.07 17.06
C ARG A 481 -3.87 -4.95 18.11
N GLU A 482 -4.58 -5.16 19.21
CA GLU A 482 -4.09 -5.99 20.31
C GLU A 482 -3.71 -7.40 19.84
N GLN A 483 -4.50 -7.98 18.92
CA GLN A 483 -4.23 -9.32 18.45
C GLN A 483 -2.94 -9.42 17.61
N TRP A 484 -2.55 -8.37 16.87
CA TRP A 484 -1.29 -8.36 16.13
C TRP A 484 -0.08 -8.38 17.06
N ILE A 485 -0.19 -7.74 18.22
CA ILE A 485 0.87 -7.73 19.23
C ILE A 485 1.18 -9.15 19.74
N LYS A 486 0.16 -10.01 19.78
CA LYS A 486 0.27 -11.41 20.22
C LYS A 486 0.93 -12.32 19.18
N ASP A 487 0.99 -11.91 17.91
CA ASP A 487 1.50 -12.71 16.77
C ASP A 487 3.03 -12.53 16.52
N LYS A 488 3.74 -11.93 17.47
CA LYS A 488 5.17 -11.60 17.35
C LYS A 488 6.03 -12.79 16.92
N ASP A 489 6.71 -12.66 15.78
CA ASP A 489 7.68 -13.63 15.26
C ASP A 489 8.78 -12.93 14.46
N LEU A 490 9.76 -12.38 15.17
CA LEU A 490 10.88 -11.65 14.57
C LEU A 490 11.76 -12.53 13.66
N LEU A 491 11.77 -13.86 13.84
CA LEU A 491 12.52 -14.76 12.97
C LEU A 491 11.83 -14.88 11.62
N LYS A 492 10.50 -15.00 11.62
CA LYS A 492 9.70 -15.01 10.39
C LYS A 492 9.72 -13.67 9.67
N LEU A 493 9.67 -12.55 10.41
CA LEU A 493 9.90 -11.21 9.85
C LEU A 493 11.29 -11.09 9.19
N LYS A 494 12.35 -11.55 9.88
CA LYS A 494 13.71 -11.52 9.33
C LYS A 494 13.82 -12.33 8.05
N LYS A 495 13.11 -13.46 7.97
CA LYS A 495 13.06 -14.30 6.76
C LYS A 495 12.31 -13.61 5.64
N LEU A 496 11.14 -13.03 5.91
CA LEU A 496 10.38 -12.22 4.96
C LEU A 496 11.26 -11.13 4.32
N LEU A 497 11.99 -10.36 5.14
CA LEU A 497 12.78 -9.22 4.67
C LEU A 497 14.13 -9.56 4.01
N ASN A 498 14.72 -10.72 4.29
CA ASN A 498 16.06 -11.06 3.82
C ASN A 498 16.13 -12.30 2.93
N ASN A 499 15.06 -13.09 2.88
CA ASN A 499 14.94 -14.28 2.03
C ASN A 499 13.47 -14.45 1.59
N PRO A 500 12.93 -13.49 0.83
CA PRO A 500 11.52 -13.45 0.45
C PRO A 500 11.11 -14.70 -0.34
N LYS A 501 11.96 -15.19 -1.26
CA LYS A 501 11.72 -16.46 -1.98
C LYS A 501 11.48 -17.65 -1.05
N LYS A 502 12.34 -17.85 -0.05
CA LYS A 502 12.15 -18.93 0.93
C LYS A 502 10.94 -18.69 1.82
N TYR A 503 10.65 -17.43 2.14
CA TYR A 503 9.44 -17.08 2.89
C TYR A 503 8.18 -17.47 2.10
N LEU A 504 8.05 -17.05 0.85
CA LEU A 504 6.89 -17.33 -0.02
C LEU A 504 6.66 -18.83 -0.23
N HIS A 505 7.73 -19.61 -0.38
CA HIS A 505 7.65 -21.07 -0.42
C HIS A 505 7.11 -21.66 0.89
N ASP A 506 7.72 -21.27 2.02
CA ASP A 506 7.37 -21.85 3.33
C ASP A 506 6.00 -21.34 3.84
N GLU A 507 5.52 -20.20 3.36
CA GLU A 507 4.24 -19.58 3.73
C GLU A 507 3.05 -20.10 2.91
N ALA A 508 3.28 -20.71 1.75
CA ALA A 508 2.22 -21.13 0.83
C ALA A 508 1.11 -21.95 1.51
N LYS A 509 1.49 -22.94 2.32
CA LYS A 509 0.52 -23.79 3.05
C LYS A 509 -0.30 -23.02 4.08
N VAL A 510 0.29 -22.00 4.70
CA VAL A 510 -0.41 -21.16 5.68
C VAL A 510 -1.38 -20.21 4.96
N TYR A 511 -0.95 -19.60 3.86
CA TYR A 511 -1.80 -18.73 3.04
C TYR A 511 -3.05 -19.46 2.53
N LYS A 512 -2.91 -20.74 2.14
CA LYS A 512 -4.05 -21.57 1.72
C LYS A 512 -5.16 -21.74 2.76
N LEU A 513 -4.87 -21.53 4.05
CA LEU A 513 -5.90 -21.55 5.10
C LEU A 513 -6.84 -20.34 5.03
N TYR A 514 -6.38 -19.26 4.40
CA TYR A 514 -7.08 -17.97 4.34
C TYR A 514 -7.62 -17.65 2.95
N GLU A 515 -6.95 -18.11 1.89
CA GLU A 515 -7.19 -17.70 0.50
C GLU A 515 -8.68 -17.71 0.08
N ASN A 516 -9.45 -18.71 0.51
CA ASN A 516 -10.86 -18.85 0.12
C ASN A 516 -11.84 -17.98 0.93
N THR A 517 -11.45 -17.46 2.10
CA THR A 517 -12.34 -16.67 2.97
C THR A 517 -11.89 -15.23 3.13
N MET A 518 -10.64 -14.93 2.79
CA MET A 518 -9.99 -13.64 3.03
C MET A 518 -10.77 -12.48 2.40
N GLU A 519 -11.27 -12.67 1.18
CA GLU A 519 -12.03 -11.62 0.49
C GLU A 519 -13.33 -11.29 1.22
N GLN A 520 -14.13 -12.29 1.57
CA GLN A 520 -15.39 -12.08 2.28
C GLN A 520 -15.17 -11.41 3.64
N GLU A 521 -14.18 -11.89 4.39
CA GLU A 521 -13.84 -11.33 5.70
C GLU A 521 -13.30 -9.89 5.59
N PHE A 522 -12.55 -9.56 4.52
CA PHE A 522 -12.04 -8.22 4.26
C PHE A 522 -13.18 -7.25 4.01
N TRP A 523 -14.11 -7.60 3.12
CA TRP A 523 -15.28 -6.78 2.84
C TRP A 523 -16.16 -6.59 4.07
N ASN A 524 -16.34 -7.63 4.88
CA ASN A 524 -17.09 -7.56 6.13
C ASN A 524 -16.41 -6.72 7.23
N SER A 525 -15.14 -6.35 7.07
CA SER A 525 -14.39 -5.53 8.02
C SER A 525 -14.52 -4.03 7.78
N ARG A 526 -15.04 -3.63 6.62
CA ARG A 526 -15.10 -2.24 6.17
C ARG A 526 -16.03 -1.42 7.06
N ILE A 527 -15.62 -0.19 7.32
CA ILE A 527 -16.38 0.78 8.09
C ILE A 527 -17.35 1.50 7.15
N ASP A 528 -18.64 1.50 7.52
CA ASP A 528 -19.63 2.37 6.87
C ASP A 528 -19.49 3.81 7.40
N THR A 529 -19.00 4.72 6.56
CA THR A 529 -18.79 6.15 6.90
C THR A 529 -20.07 6.88 7.27
N LYS A 530 -21.25 6.36 6.88
CA LYS A 530 -22.54 7.00 7.19
C LYS A 530 -22.98 6.72 8.62
N THR A 531 -22.63 5.55 9.16
CA THR A 531 -23.07 5.10 10.48
C THR A 531 -21.95 5.13 11.53
N PHE A 532 -20.70 5.06 11.10
CA PHE A 532 -19.56 5.13 11.98
C PHE A 532 -19.13 6.57 12.28
N SER A 533 -18.84 6.85 13.54
CA SER A 533 -18.29 8.13 13.97
C SER A 533 -17.13 7.90 14.92
N TYR A 534 -15.94 8.31 14.50
CA TYR A 534 -14.76 8.30 15.36
C TYR A 534 -14.94 9.20 16.60
N TYR A 535 -15.67 10.30 16.45
CA TYR A 535 -15.80 11.35 17.46
C TYR A 535 -16.83 11.04 18.55
N ASP A 536 -17.70 10.05 18.31
CA ASP A 536 -18.70 9.64 19.29
C ASP A 536 -18.11 8.62 20.29
N LYS A 537 -18.61 8.67 21.53
CA LYS A 537 -18.24 7.80 22.64
C LYS A 537 -19.24 6.67 22.81
#